data_AF-A0AAU2HZJ9-F1
#
_entry.id   AF-A0AAU2HZJ9-F1
#
_cell.length_a   1.000
_cell.length_b   1.000
_cell.length_c   1.000
_cell.angle_alpha   90.00
_cell.angle_beta   90.00
_cell.angle_gamma   90.00
#
_symmetry.space_group_name_H-M   'P 1'
#
loop_
_entity.id
_entity.type
_entity.pdbx_description
1 polymer ?
#
loop_
_entity_poly.entity_id
_entity_poly.type
_entity_poly.pdbx_seq_one_letter_code
_entity_poly.pdbx_strand_id
1 'polypeptide(L)'
;MEIIDGATAALGPYRTVPQPAPAVLADIRALGIRVLSDLPAAVLREQIPADIAEVHLATDPVSPRTEQAADRPGFMAPPRAADAAVAVTMALGILEQPGIHPVGEALRGLLEAVREELTQISATSIDGWGRGISPVLQSVHPAALAPFLRPSEHLRYRTTTETPRRPAKTTRDIEQRARKIPTMFWPSWTVRLTPPAGIHARALAPVLAALLLIPDSRTSLDQAAGLVGDVTDGIEISRLLQELDNLPQWPDIVAALDRLTDHLDADDIPIDYGRRRRRLLDYTGLLPHDRWLEICRRTGTARGIGRRERIARSQLFRRLSVLPAESVPDDLGGLDSAEFRATSLRFTALQTPELAHAFE
;
A
#
# COMPACT_ATOMS: atom_id res chain seq x y z
N MET A 1 17.11 29.46 -16.91
CA MET A 1 15.97 29.63 -15.98
C MET A 1 14.72 29.11 -16.71
N GLU A 2 14.63 27.79 -16.86
CA GLU A 2 13.72 27.12 -17.81
C GLU A 2 12.23 27.26 -17.45
N ILE A 3 11.92 27.52 -16.17
CA ILE A 3 10.53 27.66 -15.67
C ILE A 3 9.88 29.00 -16.08
N ILE A 4 10.66 30.08 -16.21
CA ILE A 4 10.12 31.43 -16.46
C ILE A 4 10.00 31.72 -17.96
N ASP A 5 10.88 31.14 -18.77
CA ASP A 5 10.87 31.32 -20.22
C ASP A 5 9.93 30.32 -20.93
N GLY A 6 9.55 29.23 -20.27
CA GLY A 6 8.70 28.16 -20.81
C GLY A 6 7.28 28.14 -20.22
N ALA A 7 6.30 27.70 -21.00
CA ALA A 7 4.92 27.47 -20.50
C ALA A 7 4.83 26.26 -19.54
N THR A 8 5.79 25.35 -19.62
CA THR A 8 5.86 24.10 -18.85
C THR A 8 7.27 23.84 -18.36
N ALA A 9 7.40 23.27 -17.17
CA ALA A 9 8.67 22.86 -16.59
C ALA A 9 8.79 21.33 -16.59
N ALA A 10 9.97 20.83 -16.97
CA ALA A 10 10.29 19.41 -17.08
C ALA A 10 11.63 19.08 -16.40
N LEU A 11 11.87 19.63 -15.20
CA LEU A 11 13.05 19.39 -14.38
C LEU A 11 12.74 18.50 -13.18
N GLY A 12 13.77 17.87 -12.59
CA GLY A 12 13.63 17.05 -11.38
C GLY A 12 12.46 16.04 -11.46
N PRO A 13 11.47 16.11 -10.54
CA PRO A 13 10.33 15.20 -10.51
C PRO A 13 9.30 15.48 -11.62
N TYR A 14 9.37 16.63 -12.28
CA TYR A 14 8.45 17.03 -13.36
C TYR A 14 8.82 16.44 -14.73
N ARG A 15 9.96 15.73 -14.85
CA ARG A 15 10.42 15.15 -16.13
C ARG A 15 9.44 14.15 -16.73
N THR A 16 8.84 13.30 -15.91
CA THR A 16 7.89 12.26 -16.36
C THR A 16 6.51 12.84 -16.66
N VAL A 17 6.09 13.84 -15.89
CA VAL A 17 4.81 14.53 -16.07
C VAL A 17 5.06 16.05 -16.00
N PRO A 18 5.43 16.69 -17.13
CA PRO A 18 5.68 18.12 -17.19
C PRO A 18 4.50 18.92 -16.63
N GLN A 19 4.80 19.91 -15.80
CA GLN A 19 3.78 20.73 -15.15
C GLN A 19 3.76 22.15 -15.73
N PRO A 20 2.60 22.81 -15.76
CA PRO A 20 2.52 24.23 -16.11
C PRO A 20 3.40 25.07 -15.18
N ALA A 21 4.10 26.07 -15.72
CA ALA A 21 4.96 26.95 -14.93
C ALA A 21 4.24 27.55 -13.69
N PRO A 22 2.96 27.97 -13.75
CA PRO A 22 2.24 28.45 -12.57
C PRO A 22 2.11 27.41 -11.44
N ALA A 23 1.98 26.12 -11.77
CA ALA A 23 1.89 25.05 -10.78
C ALA A 23 3.24 24.83 -10.09
N VAL A 24 4.34 24.85 -10.86
CA VAL A 24 5.70 24.73 -10.28
C VAL A 24 6.04 25.94 -9.41
N LEU A 25 5.62 27.15 -9.79
CA LEU A 25 5.76 28.32 -8.93
C LEU A 25 4.91 28.22 -7.66
N ALA A 26 3.72 27.61 -7.73
CA ALA A 26 2.91 27.34 -6.55
C ALA A 26 3.58 26.32 -5.61
N ASP A 27 4.26 25.31 -6.16
CA ASP A 27 5.05 24.33 -5.41
C ASP A 27 6.25 24.98 -4.71
N ILE A 28 7.01 25.81 -5.44
CA ILE A 28 8.11 26.61 -4.87
C ILE A 28 7.60 27.50 -3.75
N ARG A 29 6.44 28.16 -3.95
CA ARG A 29 5.82 28.99 -2.91
C ARG A 29 5.43 28.15 -1.70
N ALA A 30 4.82 26.98 -1.89
CA ALA A 30 4.38 26.11 -0.80
C ALA A 30 5.55 25.66 0.09
N LEU A 31 6.65 25.23 -0.53
CA LEU A 31 7.88 24.87 0.20
C LEU A 31 8.55 26.10 0.84
N GLY A 32 8.66 27.20 0.09
CA GLY A 32 9.27 28.44 0.55
C GLY A 32 8.61 29.02 1.80
N ILE A 33 7.28 28.92 1.92
CA ILE A 33 6.55 29.31 3.12
C ILE A 33 7.06 28.54 4.35
N ARG A 34 7.25 27.22 4.20
CA ARG A 34 7.69 26.36 5.31
C ARG A 34 9.14 26.61 5.70
N VAL A 35 10.00 26.87 4.72
CA VAL A 35 11.39 27.27 4.97
C VAL A 35 11.43 28.56 5.79
N LEU A 36 10.63 29.57 5.43
CA LEU A 36 10.67 30.88 6.09
C LEU A 36 9.95 30.90 7.45
N SER A 37 8.91 30.08 7.62
CA SER A 37 8.11 30.07 8.86
C SER A 37 8.67 29.13 9.93
N ASP A 38 9.20 27.98 9.50
CA ASP A 38 9.36 26.84 10.40
C ASP A 38 10.82 26.36 10.53
N LEU A 39 11.75 26.80 9.66
CA LEU A 39 13.13 26.27 9.64
C LEU A 39 14.08 27.04 10.58
N PRO A 40 14.84 26.36 11.45
CA PRO A 40 15.78 27.02 12.36
C PRO A 40 16.91 27.75 11.64
N ALA A 41 17.35 28.88 12.21
CA ALA A 41 18.46 29.68 11.66
C ALA A 41 19.80 28.93 11.54
N ALA A 42 20.04 27.92 12.39
CA ALA A 42 21.23 27.07 12.28
C ALA A 42 21.22 26.25 10.99
N VAL A 43 20.09 25.63 10.68
CA VAL A 43 19.89 24.80 9.49
C VAL A 43 19.99 25.63 8.22
N LEU A 44 19.45 26.86 8.23
CA LEU A 44 19.62 27.80 7.13
C LEU A 44 21.11 28.05 6.84
N ARG A 45 21.92 28.38 7.85
CA ARG A 45 23.36 28.65 7.63
C ARG A 45 24.14 27.46 7.03
N GLU A 46 23.69 26.24 7.27
CA GLU A 46 24.35 25.03 6.75
C GLU A 46 23.93 24.70 5.32
N GLN A 47 22.68 24.97 4.93
CA GLN A 47 22.11 24.49 3.67
C GLN A 47 22.10 25.53 2.54
N ILE A 48 22.25 26.82 2.85
CA ILE A 48 22.29 27.90 1.84
C ILE A 48 23.63 28.66 1.85
N PRO A 49 24.00 29.30 0.73
CA PRO A 49 25.17 30.16 0.67
C PRO A 49 25.21 31.21 1.79
N ALA A 50 26.38 31.37 2.41
CA ALA A 50 26.56 32.19 3.61
C ALA A 50 26.15 33.65 3.41
N ASP A 51 26.41 34.22 2.23
CA ASP A 51 26.02 35.57 1.84
C ASP A 51 24.49 35.77 1.85
N ILE A 52 23.72 34.78 1.38
CA ILE A 52 22.26 34.83 1.40
C ILE A 52 21.74 34.63 2.83
N ALA A 53 22.32 33.67 3.55
CA ALA A 53 21.91 33.35 4.92
C ALA A 53 22.11 34.53 5.87
N GLU A 54 23.28 35.18 5.81
CA GLU A 54 23.61 36.33 6.64
C GLU A 54 22.68 37.51 6.39
N VAL A 55 22.35 37.82 5.12
CA VAL A 55 21.44 38.92 4.80
C VAL A 55 20.01 38.63 5.27
N HIS A 56 19.54 37.39 5.13
CA HIS A 56 18.23 36.99 5.65
C HIS A 56 18.16 37.09 7.18
N LEU A 57 19.18 36.60 7.87
CA LEU A 57 19.24 36.56 9.33
C LEU A 57 19.66 37.91 9.96
N ALA A 58 20.14 38.87 9.16
CA ALA A 58 20.43 40.22 9.62
C ALA A 58 19.14 40.92 10.06
N THR A 59 19.15 41.42 11.29
CA THR A 59 18.04 42.17 11.89
C THR A 59 17.95 43.55 11.25
N ASP A 60 16.98 43.73 10.35
CA ASP A 60 16.57 45.06 9.88
C ASP A 60 15.39 45.60 10.71
N PRO A 61 15.24 46.94 10.84
CA PRO A 61 14.08 47.51 11.51
C PRO A 61 12.79 47.07 10.82
N VAL A 62 11.89 46.46 11.60
CA VAL A 62 10.62 45.90 11.14
C VAL A 62 9.83 46.97 10.39
N SER A 63 9.69 46.80 9.07
CA SER A 63 8.76 47.60 8.29
C SER A 63 7.34 47.06 8.49
N PRO A 64 6.29 47.90 8.46
CA PRO A 64 4.90 47.46 8.66
C PRO A 64 4.42 46.42 7.63
N ARG A 65 5.06 46.34 6.45
CA ARG A 65 4.84 45.27 5.46
C ARG A 65 5.34 43.90 5.93
N THR A 66 6.35 43.85 6.79
CA THR A 66 6.92 42.63 7.36
C THR A 66 5.99 42.01 8.40
N GLU A 67 5.31 42.84 9.21
CA GLU A 67 4.30 42.37 10.17
C GLU A 67 3.09 41.73 9.46
N GLN A 68 2.61 42.36 8.40
CA GLN A 68 1.44 41.87 7.65
C GLN A 68 1.74 40.58 6.84
N ALA A 69 2.99 40.39 6.41
CA ALA A 69 3.46 39.16 5.79
C ALA A 69 3.66 38.02 6.80
N ALA A 70 4.08 38.34 8.04
CA ALA A 70 4.19 37.39 9.15
C ALA A 70 2.81 36.87 9.60
N ASP A 71 1.77 37.72 9.58
CA ASP A 71 0.38 37.35 9.92
C ASP A 71 -0.25 36.35 8.93
N ARG A 72 0.21 36.33 7.66
CA ARG A 72 -0.29 35.41 6.61
C ARG A 72 0.83 34.90 5.71
N PRO A 73 1.63 33.92 6.18
CA PRO A 73 2.71 33.34 5.40
C PRO A 73 2.20 32.81 4.04
N GLY A 74 2.79 33.29 2.95
CA GLY A 74 2.46 32.83 1.59
C GLY A 74 1.27 33.51 0.90
N PHE A 75 0.61 34.46 1.56
CA PHE A 75 -0.43 35.28 0.93
C PHE A 75 0.15 36.38 0.02
N MET A 76 1.33 36.90 0.38
CA MET A 76 2.07 37.89 -0.38
C MET A 76 3.52 37.42 -0.61
N ALA A 77 4.19 38.01 -1.60
CA ALA A 77 5.62 37.81 -1.78
C ALA A 77 6.38 38.30 -0.54
N PRO A 78 7.49 37.65 -0.16
CA PRO A 78 8.31 38.09 0.95
C PRO A 78 8.74 39.57 0.76
N PRO A 79 8.78 40.36 1.85
CA PRO A 79 9.08 41.79 1.76
C PRO A 79 10.53 42.08 1.37
N ARG A 80 11.47 41.17 1.65
CA ARG A 80 12.89 41.32 1.32
C ARG A 80 13.28 40.34 0.21
N ALA A 81 14.14 40.81 -0.69
CA ALA A 81 14.72 39.97 -1.74
C ALA A 81 15.53 38.79 -1.16
N ALA A 82 16.17 38.99 -0.01
CA ALA A 82 16.90 37.93 0.68
C ALA A 82 15.98 36.79 1.13
N ASP A 83 14.80 37.10 1.70
CA ASP A 83 13.82 36.08 2.11
C ASP A 83 13.31 35.27 0.91
N ALA A 84 13.05 35.95 -0.21
CA ALA A 84 12.69 35.29 -1.46
C ALA A 84 13.83 34.41 -2.01
N ALA A 85 15.09 34.88 -1.92
CA ALA A 85 16.26 34.11 -2.34
C ALA A 85 16.45 32.85 -1.49
N VAL A 86 16.30 32.94 -0.15
CA VAL A 86 16.35 31.78 0.76
C VAL A 86 15.27 30.77 0.40
N ALA A 87 14.02 31.24 0.31
CA ALA A 87 12.87 30.39 0.03
C ALA A 87 13.00 29.65 -1.32
N VAL A 88 13.38 30.37 -2.37
CA VAL A 88 13.52 29.80 -3.72
C VAL A 88 14.71 28.87 -3.80
N THR A 89 15.87 29.23 -3.22
CA THR A 89 17.08 28.38 -3.25
C THR A 89 16.82 27.05 -2.56
N MET A 90 16.20 27.06 -1.38
CA MET A 90 15.85 25.84 -0.66
C MET A 90 14.81 25.01 -1.40
N ALA A 91 13.74 25.64 -1.89
CA ALA A 91 12.69 24.93 -2.62
C ALA A 91 13.22 24.30 -3.91
N LEU A 92 14.08 25.00 -4.66
CA LEU A 92 14.71 24.44 -5.86
C LEU A 92 15.70 23.32 -5.52
N GLY A 93 16.51 23.45 -4.47
CA GLY A 93 17.41 22.37 -4.04
C GLY A 93 16.69 21.06 -3.72
N ILE A 94 15.45 21.16 -3.21
CA ILE A 94 14.55 20.01 -3.03
C ILE A 94 13.97 19.54 -4.37
N LEU A 95 13.41 20.44 -5.17
CA LEU A 95 12.70 20.12 -6.42
C LEU A 95 13.60 19.75 -7.60
N GLU A 96 14.91 19.98 -7.52
CA GLU A 96 15.87 19.59 -8.56
C GLU A 96 16.28 18.11 -8.47
N GLN A 97 15.95 17.44 -7.37
CA GLN A 97 16.25 16.02 -7.20
C GLN A 97 15.56 15.15 -8.29
N PRO A 98 16.20 14.06 -8.73
CA PRO A 98 15.70 13.25 -9.83
C PRO A 98 14.56 12.32 -9.40
N GLY A 99 13.31 12.78 -9.55
CA GLY A 99 12.11 11.96 -9.33
C GLY A 99 11.43 12.19 -7.97
N ILE A 100 10.24 11.61 -7.80
CA ILE A 100 9.38 11.90 -6.64
C ILE A 100 9.98 11.40 -5.31
N HIS A 101 10.59 10.22 -5.29
CA HIS A 101 11.15 9.64 -4.05
C HIS A 101 12.36 10.41 -3.52
N PRO A 102 13.38 10.75 -4.34
CA PRO A 102 14.49 11.60 -3.88
C PRO A 102 14.04 13.00 -3.42
N VAL A 103 13.07 13.61 -4.10
CA VAL A 103 12.47 14.87 -3.65
C VAL A 103 11.75 14.68 -2.31
N GLY A 104 11.05 13.57 -2.13
CA GLY A 104 10.41 13.20 -0.87
C GLY A 104 11.40 13.01 0.27
N GLU A 105 12.55 12.39 0.01
CA GLU A 105 13.65 12.27 0.98
C GLU A 105 14.26 13.62 1.35
N ALA A 106 14.51 14.50 0.37
CA ALA A 106 14.97 15.86 0.63
C ALA A 106 13.95 16.67 1.44
N LEU A 107 12.66 16.56 1.09
CA LEU A 107 11.57 17.18 1.85
C LEU A 107 11.53 16.61 3.28
N ARG A 108 11.73 15.30 3.46
CA ARG A 108 11.78 14.68 4.79
C ARG A 108 12.89 15.25 5.67
N GLY A 109 14.08 15.50 5.11
CA GLY A 109 15.16 16.18 5.84
C GLY A 109 14.73 17.56 6.35
N LEU A 110 13.97 18.32 5.54
CA LEU A 110 13.35 19.56 5.99
C LEU A 110 12.32 19.32 7.09
N LEU A 111 11.43 18.32 6.94
CA LEU A 111 10.42 18.00 7.95
C LEU A 111 11.03 17.64 9.30
N GLU A 112 12.13 16.88 9.31
CA GLU A 112 12.84 16.47 10.50
C GLU A 112 13.52 17.66 11.19
N ALA A 113 14.13 18.56 10.41
CA ALA A 113 14.73 19.80 10.91
C ALA A 113 13.71 20.75 11.57
N VAL A 114 12.45 20.69 11.15
CA VAL A 114 11.32 21.47 11.69
C VAL A 114 10.68 20.80 12.93
N ARG A 115 10.90 19.49 13.13
CA ARG A 115 10.07 18.67 14.03
C ARG A 115 10.34 18.83 15.52
N GLU A 116 11.39 19.54 15.94
CA GLU A 116 11.66 19.72 17.38
C GLU A 116 10.61 20.61 18.06
N GLU A 117 9.95 21.52 17.34
CA GLU A 117 9.08 22.55 17.94
C GLU A 117 7.61 22.50 17.48
N LEU A 118 7.28 21.74 16.43
CA LEU A 118 5.94 21.74 15.82
C LEU A 118 5.21 20.39 15.87
N THR A 119 3.88 20.49 16.03
CA THR A 119 2.92 19.38 16.12
C THR A 119 3.10 18.37 14.99
N GLN A 120 3.14 17.07 15.33
CA GLN A 120 3.41 15.96 14.40
C GLN A 120 2.77 16.17 13.02
N ILE A 121 3.60 16.44 12.00
CA ILE A 121 3.15 16.58 10.62
C ILE A 121 2.61 15.23 10.15
N SER A 122 1.38 15.22 9.65
CA SER A 122 0.67 14.03 9.21
C SER A 122 0.27 14.16 7.75
N ALA A 123 -0.22 13.06 7.19
CA ALA A 123 -0.84 13.04 5.87
C ALA A 123 -1.90 14.16 5.70
N THR A 124 -2.70 14.46 6.71
CA THR A 124 -3.77 15.46 6.58
C THR A 124 -3.28 16.90 6.77
N SER A 125 -2.24 17.12 7.59
CA SER A 125 -1.72 18.48 7.80
C SER A 125 -0.80 18.94 6.67
N ILE A 126 -0.02 18.03 6.07
CA ILE A 126 0.86 18.34 4.94
C ILE A 126 0.06 18.74 3.68
N ASP A 127 -1.18 18.25 3.52
CA ASP A 127 -2.05 18.61 2.39
C ASP A 127 -2.52 20.08 2.45
N GLY A 128 -2.45 20.72 3.62
CA GLY A 128 -2.73 22.14 3.77
C GLY A 128 -1.58 23.04 3.31
N TRP A 129 -0.47 22.48 2.81
CA TRP A 129 0.73 23.23 2.44
C TRP A 129 0.55 23.85 1.05
N GLY A 130 -0.01 25.06 1.06
CA GLY A 130 -0.23 25.85 -0.16
C GLY A 130 -1.56 25.55 -0.85
N ARG A 131 -1.89 26.39 -1.84
CA ARG A 131 -3.07 26.22 -2.70
C ARG A 131 -2.62 26.07 -4.14
N GLY A 132 -3.24 25.14 -4.87
CA GLY A 132 -2.95 24.92 -6.28
C GLY A 132 -1.60 24.24 -6.53
N ILE A 133 -1.08 23.50 -5.53
CA ILE A 133 0.13 22.68 -5.70
C ILE A 133 -0.09 21.62 -6.78
N SER A 134 0.98 21.28 -7.51
CA SER A 134 0.93 20.33 -8.60
C SER A 134 0.61 18.91 -8.11
N PRO A 135 0.06 18.04 -8.98
CA PRO A 135 -0.07 16.62 -8.67
C PRO A 135 1.27 15.95 -8.33
N VAL A 136 2.39 16.47 -8.85
CA VAL A 136 3.73 15.96 -8.55
C VAL A 136 4.11 16.25 -7.10
N LEU A 137 3.93 17.50 -6.61
CA LEU A 137 4.20 17.81 -5.21
C LEU A 137 3.22 17.08 -4.27
N GLN A 138 1.96 16.89 -4.67
CA GLN A 138 1.01 16.06 -3.93
C GLN A 138 1.47 14.61 -3.80
N SER A 139 2.20 14.07 -4.77
CA SER A 139 2.82 12.73 -4.70
C SER A 139 4.09 12.70 -3.85
N VAL A 140 4.85 13.80 -3.81
CA VAL A 140 6.04 13.95 -2.96
C VAL A 140 5.67 13.90 -1.47
N HIS A 141 4.54 14.48 -1.07
CA HIS A 141 4.10 14.50 0.34
C HIS A 141 4.04 13.09 0.99
N PRO A 142 3.29 12.10 0.45
CA PRO A 142 3.28 10.75 1.00
C PRO A 142 4.64 10.03 0.88
N ALA A 143 5.48 10.36 -0.11
CA ALA A 143 6.84 9.83 -0.21
C ALA A 143 7.73 10.35 0.95
N ALA A 144 7.62 11.64 1.28
CA ALA A 144 8.33 12.25 2.40
C ALA A 144 7.89 11.65 3.75
N LEU A 145 6.57 11.46 3.91
CA LEU A 145 6.00 10.92 5.14
C LEU A 145 6.15 9.41 5.31
N ALA A 146 6.58 8.68 4.28
CA ALA A 146 6.56 7.21 4.26
C ALA A 146 7.13 6.55 5.55
N PRO A 147 8.26 6.98 6.14
CA PRO A 147 8.78 6.36 7.36
C PRO A 147 7.95 6.59 8.63
N PHE A 148 7.01 7.53 8.61
CA PHE A 148 6.15 7.88 9.74
C PHE A 148 4.72 7.33 9.59
N LEU A 149 4.44 6.64 8.48
CA LEU A 149 3.15 6.07 8.19
C LEU A 149 2.94 4.75 8.93
N ARG A 150 1.69 4.43 9.23
CA ARG A 150 1.34 3.09 9.67
C ARG A 150 1.45 2.11 8.50
N PRO A 151 1.67 0.80 8.74
CA PRO A 151 1.82 -0.18 7.66
C PRO A 151 0.68 -0.18 6.63
N SER A 152 -0.57 0.00 7.08
CA SER A 152 -1.73 0.07 6.17
C SER A 152 -1.75 1.34 5.32
N GLU A 153 -1.10 2.40 5.78
CA GLU A 153 -0.97 3.66 5.05
C GLU A 153 0.07 3.58 3.93
N HIS A 154 1.09 2.72 4.04
CA HIS A 154 2.01 2.45 2.93
C HIS A 154 1.26 1.92 1.70
N LEU A 155 0.37 0.95 1.92
CA LEU A 155 -0.50 0.41 0.87
C LEU A 155 -1.50 1.47 0.40
N ARG A 156 -2.19 2.13 1.34
CA ARG A 156 -3.23 3.12 1.04
C ARG A 156 -2.70 4.26 0.16
N TYR A 157 -1.53 4.80 0.50
CA TYR A 157 -0.90 5.90 -0.23
C TYR A 157 0.06 5.44 -1.34
N ARG A 158 0.19 4.13 -1.53
CA ARG A 158 1.00 3.51 -2.58
C ARG A 158 2.45 3.97 -2.56
N THR A 159 3.04 4.03 -1.37
CA THR A 159 4.33 4.69 -1.12
C THR A 159 5.51 4.02 -1.81
N THR A 160 5.37 2.80 -2.32
CA THR A 160 6.42 2.11 -3.09
C THR A 160 6.33 2.33 -4.60
N THR A 161 5.24 2.92 -5.08
CA THR A 161 5.05 3.21 -6.52
C THR A 161 5.84 4.44 -6.93
N GLU A 162 6.10 4.60 -8.23
CA GLU A 162 6.79 5.80 -8.76
C GLU A 162 6.04 7.10 -8.46
N THR A 163 4.71 7.04 -8.37
CA THR A 163 3.83 8.18 -8.08
C THR A 163 2.91 7.85 -6.91
N PRO A 164 3.41 7.93 -5.65
CA PRO A 164 2.58 7.79 -4.46
C PRO A 164 1.41 8.77 -4.51
N ARG A 165 0.24 8.41 -4.00
CA ARG A 165 -0.95 9.25 -4.16
C ARG A 165 -1.98 9.04 -3.06
N ARG A 166 -2.89 9.99 -2.94
CA ARG A 166 -4.06 9.86 -2.08
C ARG A 166 -5.07 8.88 -2.66
N PRO A 167 -5.85 8.19 -1.81
CA PRO A 167 -6.94 7.34 -2.24
C PRO A 167 -7.94 8.06 -3.15
N ALA A 168 -8.05 7.58 -4.37
CA ALA A 168 -8.99 8.07 -5.37
C ALA A 168 -10.13 7.08 -5.65
N LYS A 169 -9.98 5.79 -5.30
CA LYS A 169 -10.98 4.77 -5.59
C LYS A 169 -12.24 4.96 -4.77
N THR A 170 -13.37 4.78 -5.44
CA THR A 170 -14.70 4.81 -4.82
C THR A 170 -15.04 3.46 -4.18
N THR A 171 -16.04 3.43 -3.30
CA THR A 171 -16.56 2.17 -2.73
C THR A 171 -16.93 1.16 -3.82
N ARG A 172 -17.53 1.63 -4.93
CA ARG A 172 -17.90 0.77 -6.06
C ARG A 172 -16.68 0.12 -6.71
N ASP A 173 -15.58 0.85 -6.86
CA ASP A 173 -14.35 0.29 -7.44
C ASP A 173 -13.79 -0.82 -6.55
N ILE A 174 -13.81 -0.59 -5.22
CA ILE A 174 -13.36 -1.60 -4.24
C ILE A 174 -14.27 -2.83 -4.24
N GLU A 175 -15.58 -2.66 -4.37
CA GLU A 175 -16.51 -3.79 -4.52
C GLU A 175 -16.25 -4.59 -5.80
N GLN A 176 -15.91 -3.93 -6.91
CA GLN A 176 -15.54 -4.63 -8.15
C GLN A 176 -14.23 -5.39 -7.98
N ARG A 177 -13.23 -4.78 -7.35
CA ARG A 177 -11.96 -5.45 -7.02
C ARG A 177 -12.19 -6.66 -6.11
N ALA A 178 -13.04 -6.53 -5.09
CA ALA A 178 -13.36 -7.63 -4.17
C ALA A 178 -13.97 -8.85 -4.87
N ARG A 179 -14.72 -8.66 -5.97
CA ARG A 179 -15.25 -9.78 -6.78
C ARG A 179 -14.17 -10.57 -7.49
N LYS A 180 -13.01 -9.96 -7.74
CA LYS A 180 -11.85 -10.56 -8.42
C LYS A 180 -10.87 -11.24 -7.44
N ILE A 181 -11.09 -11.07 -6.14
CA ILE A 181 -10.20 -11.55 -5.08
C ILE A 181 -10.81 -12.78 -4.39
N PRO A 182 -10.08 -13.91 -4.28
CA PRO A 182 -10.52 -15.06 -3.50
C PRO A 182 -10.55 -14.77 -1.99
N THR A 183 -11.25 -15.59 -1.20
CA THR A 183 -11.22 -15.49 0.27
C THR A 183 -9.84 -15.81 0.84
N MET A 184 -9.23 -16.89 0.35
CA MET A 184 -7.83 -17.21 0.61
C MET A 184 -6.98 -16.78 -0.58
N PHE A 185 -5.94 -16.00 -0.35
CA PHE A 185 -5.02 -15.57 -1.40
C PHE A 185 -4.44 -16.76 -2.19
N TRP A 186 -4.10 -16.53 -3.47
CA TRP A 186 -3.66 -17.59 -4.37
C TRP A 186 -2.46 -18.35 -3.79
N PRO A 187 -2.53 -19.69 -3.61
CA PRO A 187 -1.53 -20.44 -2.84
C PRO A 187 -0.08 -20.26 -3.31
N SER A 188 0.13 -20.22 -4.64
CA SER A 188 1.46 -20.02 -5.23
C SER A 188 2.07 -18.65 -4.90
N TRP A 189 1.22 -17.62 -4.77
CA TRP A 189 1.64 -16.28 -4.36
C TRP A 189 1.76 -16.15 -2.85
N THR A 190 0.86 -16.76 -2.09
CA THR A 190 0.94 -16.80 -0.62
C THR A 190 2.29 -17.34 -0.18
N VAL A 191 2.75 -18.47 -0.74
CA VAL A 191 4.05 -19.06 -0.40
C VAL A 191 5.22 -18.11 -0.71
N ARG A 192 5.17 -17.38 -1.83
CA ARG A 192 6.22 -16.43 -2.21
C ARG A 192 6.28 -15.19 -1.31
N LEU A 193 5.13 -14.74 -0.80
CA LEU A 193 5.02 -13.58 0.09
C LEU A 193 5.12 -13.95 1.57
N THR A 194 5.12 -15.25 1.91
CA THR A 194 5.26 -15.71 3.29
C THR A 194 6.74 -15.64 3.69
N PRO A 195 7.07 -14.97 4.80
CA PRO A 195 8.41 -14.97 5.36
C PRO A 195 8.88 -16.39 5.72
N PRO A 196 10.20 -16.67 5.69
CA PRO A 196 10.73 -18.00 5.99
C PRO A 196 10.51 -18.45 7.46
N ALA A 197 10.27 -17.51 8.38
CA ALA A 197 10.02 -17.79 9.79
C ALA A 197 8.96 -16.84 10.37
N GLY A 198 8.35 -17.24 11.50
CA GLY A 198 7.41 -16.43 12.29
C GLY A 198 5.95 -16.49 11.81
N ILE A 199 5.71 -16.25 10.52
CA ILE A 199 4.35 -16.17 9.98
C ILE A 199 4.02 -17.43 9.17
N HIS A 200 2.89 -18.05 9.49
CA HIS A 200 2.42 -19.23 8.75
C HIS A 200 1.60 -18.79 7.53
N ALA A 201 1.91 -19.35 6.36
CA ALA A 201 1.20 -19.07 5.09
C ALA A 201 -0.34 -19.20 5.21
N ARG A 202 -0.83 -20.13 6.03
CA ARG A 202 -2.27 -20.33 6.27
C ARG A 202 -2.96 -19.12 6.91
N ALA A 203 -2.30 -18.47 7.87
CA ALA A 203 -2.84 -17.31 8.59
C ALA A 203 -2.67 -16.05 7.73
N LEU A 204 -1.60 -16.02 6.93
CA LEU A 204 -1.31 -14.91 6.04
C LEU A 204 -2.21 -14.86 4.80
N ALA A 205 -2.68 -16.01 4.29
CA ALA A 205 -3.51 -16.08 3.09
C ALA A 205 -4.79 -15.21 3.12
N PRO A 206 -5.67 -15.26 4.14
CA PRO A 206 -6.85 -14.39 4.17
C PRO A 206 -6.47 -12.91 4.38
N VAL A 207 -5.38 -12.65 5.11
CA VAL A 207 -4.86 -11.29 5.31
C VAL A 207 -4.37 -10.68 4.00
N LEU A 208 -3.55 -11.39 3.21
CA LEU A 208 -3.09 -10.92 1.90
C LEU A 208 -4.25 -10.63 0.94
N ALA A 209 -5.30 -11.46 0.98
CA ALA A 209 -6.51 -11.22 0.20
C ALA A 209 -7.20 -9.91 0.62
N ALA A 210 -7.37 -9.67 1.92
CA ALA A 210 -7.94 -8.42 2.43
C ALA A 210 -7.05 -7.21 2.11
N LEU A 211 -5.71 -7.35 2.19
CA LEU A 211 -4.77 -6.27 1.92
C LEU A 211 -4.84 -5.75 0.47
N LEU A 212 -5.25 -6.55 -0.51
CA LEU A 212 -5.49 -6.08 -1.89
C LEU A 212 -6.62 -5.06 -2.01
N LEU A 213 -7.50 -4.95 -1.00
CA LEU A 213 -8.58 -3.96 -0.98
C LEU A 213 -8.14 -2.61 -0.41
N ILE A 214 -6.93 -2.51 0.14
CA ILE A 214 -6.43 -1.30 0.81
C ILE A 214 -5.81 -0.30 -0.17
N PRO A 215 -4.99 -0.68 -1.17
CA PRO A 215 -4.35 0.28 -2.05
C PRO A 215 -5.34 1.20 -2.77
N ASP A 216 -4.99 2.50 -2.76
CA ASP A 216 -5.79 3.59 -3.36
C ASP A 216 -7.20 3.75 -2.78
N SER A 217 -7.47 3.21 -1.58
CA SER A 217 -8.81 3.16 -0.99
C SER A 217 -8.88 3.79 0.41
N ARG A 218 -10.08 4.20 0.82
CA ARG A 218 -10.38 4.59 2.21
C ARG A 218 -10.93 3.45 3.07
N THR A 219 -10.88 2.22 2.55
CA THR A 219 -11.42 1.03 3.22
C THR A 219 -10.71 0.79 4.54
N SER A 220 -11.47 0.48 5.60
CA SER A 220 -10.90 0.04 6.88
C SER A 220 -10.49 -1.44 6.81
N LEU A 221 -9.69 -1.91 7.76
CA LEU A 221 -9.28 -3.33 7.79
C LEU A 221 -10.48 -4.26 8.03
N ASP A 222 -11.44 -3.86 8.88
CA ASP A 222 -12.68 -4.62 9.10
C ASP A 222 -13.56 -4.68 7.86
N GLN A 223 -13.68 -3.57 7.12
CA GLN A 223 -14.41 -3.56 5.86
C GLN A 223 -13.75 -4.47 4.82
N ALA A 224 -12.42 -4.47 4.76
CA ALA A 224 -11.68 -5.35 3.87
C ALA A 224 -11.89 -6.83 4.23
N ALA A 225 -11.87 -7.17 5.53
CA ALA A 225 -12.18 -8.51 6.04
C ALA A 225 -13.58 -8.98 5.61
N GLY A 226 -14.59 -8.13 5.79
CA GLY A 226 -15.97 -8.44 5.37
C GLY A 226 -16.12 -8.66 3.88
N LEU A 227 -15.44 -7.86 3.06
CA LEU A 227 -15.49 -7.99 1.60
C LEU A 227 -14.87 -9.31 1.08
N VAL A 228 -13.89 -9.86 1.79
CA VAL A 228 -13.26 -11.17 1.44
C VAL A 228 -13.96 -12.36 2.09
N GLY A 229 -14.97 -12.14 2.94
CA GLY A 229 -15.87 -13.18 3.47
C GLY A 229 -15.67 -13.54 4.94
N ASP A 230 -15.21 -12.62 5.78
CA ASP A 230 -15.19 -12.73 7.26
C ASP A 230 -14.43 -13.95 7.82
N VAL A 231 -13.46 -14.47 7.06
CA VAL A 231 -12.55 -15.53 7.51
C VAL A 231 -11.44 -15.01 8.43
N THR A 232 -11.23 -13.70 8.42
CA THR A 232 -10.29 -12.97 9.28
C THR A 232 -11.01 -11.72 9.79
N ASP A 233 -10.37 -10.94 10.67
CA ASP A 233 -10.90 -9.69 11.21
C ASP A 233 -9.85 -8.58 11.13
N GLY A 234 -10.26 -7.32 11.38
CA GLY A 234 -9.35 -6.19 11.30
C GLY A 234 -8.22 -6.22 12.32
N ILE A 235 -8.40 -6.89 13.47
CA ILE A 235 -7.38 -7.01 14.53
C ILE A 235 -6.27 -7.93 14.05
N GLU A 236 -6.62 -9.10 13.52
CA GLU A 236 -5.69 -10.08 12.99
C GLU A 236 -4.95 -9.54 11.75
N ILE A 237 -5.65 -8.86 10.85
CA ILE A 237 -5.03 -8.17 9.71
C ILE A 237 -4.01 -7.14 10.23
N SER A 238 -4.39 -6.30 11.20
CA SER A 238 -3.49 -5.30 11.76
C SER A 238 -2.26 -5.93 12.42
N ARG A 239 -2.44 -7.00 13.20
CA ARG A 239 -1.35 -7.71 13.87
C ARG A 239 -0.34 -8.28 12.87
N LEU A 240 -0.82 -9.04 11.88
CA LEU A 240 0.05 -9.65 10.87
C LEU A 240 0.70 -8.60 9.96
N LEU A 241 0.01 -7.50 9.68
CA LEU A 241 0.58 -6.40 8.91
C LEU A 241 1.73 -5.70 9.66
N GLN A 242 1.62 -5.53 10.98
CA GLN A 242 2.72 -5.04 11.82
C GLN A 242 3.89 -6.02 11.85
N GLU A 243 3.63 -7.34 11.90
CA GLU A 243 4.69 -8.34 11.81
C GLU A 243 5.40 -8.30 10.46
N LEU A 244 4.67 -8.08 9.35
CA LEU A 244 5.25 -7.92 8.02
C LEU A 244 6.09 -6.65 7.90
N ASP A 245 5.62 -5.53 8.45
CA ASP A 245 6.32 -4.22 8.40
C ASP A 245 7.70 -4.26 9.08
N ASN A 246 7.84 -5.07 10.13
CA ASN A 246 9.12 -5.28 10.82
C ASN A 246 10.15 -6.09 10.00
N LEU A 247 9.77 -6.59 8.83
CA LEU A 247 10.63 -7.42 8.00
C LEU A 247 11.38 -6.60 6.94
N PRO A 248 12.65 -6.92 6.63
CA PRO A 248 13.41 -6.24 5.59
C PRO A 248 12.74 -6.27 4.20
N GLN A 249 11.99 -7.32 3.90
CA GLN A 249 11.27 -7.50 2.63
C GLN A 249 9.94 -6.73 2.54
N TRP A 250 9.55 -5.96 3.57
CA TRP A 250 8.29 -5.22 3.57
C TRP A 250 8.08 -4.36 2.31
N PRO A 251 9.06 -3.56 1.85
CA PRO A 251 8.90 -2.76 0.63
C PRO A 251 8.58 -3.61 -0.61
N ASP A 252 9.19 -4.79 -0.72
CA ASP A 252 8.95 -5.71 -1.83
C ASP A 252 7.54 -6.32 -1.77
N ILE A 253 7.05 -6.62 -0.57
CA ILE A 253 5.68 -7.12 -0.35
C ILE A 253 4.66 -6.03 -0.73
N VAL A 254 4.87 -4.78 -0.30
CA VAL A 254 4.00 -3.66 -0.67
C VAL A 254 3.99 -3.46 -2.18
N ALA A 255 5.17 -3.45 -2.83
CA ALA A 255 5.29 -3.30 -4.27
C ALA A 255 4.59 -4.44 -5.04
N ALA A 256 4.68 -5.68 -4.54
CA ALA A 256 3.99 -6.82 -5.13
C ALA A 256 2.46 -6.69 -5.01
N LEU A 257 1.97 -6.25 -3.84
CA LEU A 257 0.53 -6.00 -3.63
C LEU A 257 0.02 -4.84 -4.49
N ASP A 258 0.78 -3.74 -4.62
CA ASP A 258 0.46 -2.62 -5.49
C ASP A 258 0.32 -3.06 -6.97
N ARG A 259 1.31 -3.79 -7.49
CA ARG A 259 1.29 -4.32 -8.88
C ARG A 259 0.15 -5.28 -9.12
N LEU A 260 -0.11 -6.18 -8.16
CA LEU A 260 -1.22 -7.11 -8.27
C LEU A 260 -2.55 -6.36 -8.26
N THR A 261 -2.69 -5.35 -7.41
CA THR A 261 -3.89 -4.50 -7.37
C THR A 261 -4.11 -3.79 -8.71
N ASP A 262 -3.05 -3.22 -9.31
CA ASP A 262 -3.15 -2.59 -10.63
C ASP A 262 -3.63 -3.56 -11.70
N HIS A 263 -3.12 -4.79 -11.71
CA HIS A 263 -3.56 -5.83 -12.62
C HIS A 263 -5.04 -6.19 -12.41
N LEU A 264 -5.47 -6.36 -11.15
CA LEU A 264 -6.88 -6.64 -10.83
C LEU A 264 -7.82 -5.49 -11.24
N ASP A 265 -7.36 -4.24 -11.15
CA ASP A 265 -8.15 -3.08 -11.52
C ASP A 265 -8.21 -2.86 -13.03
N ALA A 266 -7.14 -3.16 -13.77
CA ALA A 266 -7.05 -2.96 -15.21
C ALA A 266 -7.75 -4.07 -16.01
N ASP A 267 -7.66 -5.32 -15.56
CA ASP A 267 -8.07 -6.49 -16.34
C ASP A 267 -9.38 -7.10 -15.84
N ASP A 268 -10.27 -7.47 -16.76
CA ASP A 268 -11.45 -8.28 -16.43
C ASP A 268 -11.04 -9.73 -16.18
N ILE A 269 -11.36 -10.23 -14.99
CA ILE A 269 -11.00 -11.59 -14.58
C ILE A 269 -12.21 -12.48 -14.79
N PRO A 270 -12.07 -13.64 -15.46
CA PRO A 270 -13.20 -14.51 -15.79
C PRO A 270 -13.89 -15.11 -14.56
N ILE A 271 -13.20 -15.16 -13.42
CA ILE A 271 -13.73 -15.74 -12.18
C ILE A 271 -14.27 -14.64 -11.26
N ASP A 272 -15.58 -14.64 -11.06
CA ASP A 272 -16.25 -13.84 -10.03
C ASP A 272 -16.25 -14.60 -8.69
N TYR A 273 -15.23 -14.34 -7.88
CA TYR A 273 -15.09 -14.88 -6.52
C TYR A 273 -16.18 -14.37 -5.59
N GLY A 274 -16.70 -13.16 -5.81
CA GLY A 274 -17.83 -12.62 -5.05
C GLY A 274 -19.09 -13.49 -5.23
N ARG A 275 -19.38 -13.91 -6.46
CA ARG A 275 -20.44 -14.89 -6.74
C ARG A 275 -20.15 -16.24 -6.11
N ARG A 276 -18.91 -16.74 -6.17
CA ARG A 276 -18.56 -18.04 -5.53
C ARG A 276 -18.79 -18.02 -4.03
N ARG A 277 -18.42 -16.92 -3.34
CA ARG A 277 -18.71 -16.70 -1.91
C ARG A 277 -20.21 -16.68 -1.63
N ARG A 278 -20.95 -15.81 -2.34
CA ARG A 278 -22.38 -15.58 -2.07
C ARG A 278 -23.25 -16.79 -2.38
N ARG A 279 -22.90 -17.57 -3.41
CA ARG A 279 -23.75 -18.68 -3.87
C ARG A 279 -23.76 -19.88 -2.93
N LEU A 280 -22.85 -19.97 -1.93
CA LEU A 280 -22.77 -21.12 -1.02
C LEU A 280 -23.05 -22.41 -1.80
N LEU A 281 -22.28 -22.62 -2.88
CA LEU A 281 -22.46 -23.78 -3.75
C LEU A 281 -22.59 -25.00 -2.83
N ASP A 282 -23.69 -25.74 -2.97
CA ASP A 282 -23.94 -26.87 -2.09
C ASP A 282 -22.86 -27.92 -2.37
N TYR A 283 -21.89 -28.00 -1.45
CA TYR A 283 -20.77 -28.93 -1.54
C TYR A 283 -21.09 -30.26 -0.85
N THR A 284 -22.28 -30.47 -0.28
CA THR A 284 -22.63 -31.72 0.43
C THR A 284 -22.50 -32.96 -0.47
N GLY A 285 -22.72 -32.80 -1.79
CA GLY A 285 -22.51 -33.84 -2.80
C GLY A 285 -21.08 -33.96 -3.35
N LEU A 286 -20.10 -33.26 -2.78
CA LEU A 286 -18.75 -33.20 -3.33
C LEU A 286 -18.02 -34.54 -3.13
N LEU A 287 -17.65 -35.17 -4.25
CA LEU A 287 -17.02 -36.50 -4.33
C LEU A 287 -17.85 -37.58 -3.59
N PRO A 288 -18.94 -38.09 -4.20
CA PRO A 288 -19.71 -39.20 -3.65
C PRO A 288 -18.84 -40.43 -3.41
N HIS A 289 -19.19 -41.26 -2.42
CA HIS A 289 -18.40 -42.43 -2.03
C HIS A 289 -18.10 -43.37 -3.21
N ASP A 290 -19.10 -43.63 -4.05
CA ASP A 290 -18.96 -44.51 -5.21
C ASP A 290 -17.95 -43.96 -6.24
N ARG A 291 -17.93 -42.64 -6.41
CA ARG A 291 -16.99 -41.96 -7.30
C ARG A 291 -15.56 -42.03 -6.75
N TRP A 292 -15.39 -41.90 -5.45
CA TRP A 292 -14.10 -42.12 -4.79
C TRP A 292 -13.60 -43.55 -4.99
N LEU A 293 -14.47 -44.56 -4.82
CA LEU A 293 -14.12 -45.96 -5.06
C LEU A 293 -13.73 -46.24 -6.52
N GLU A 294 -14.41 -45.60 -7.47
CA GLU A 294 -14.06 -45.68 -8.89
C GLU A 294 -12.70 -45.06 -9.17
N ILE A 295 -12.41 -43.87 -8.65
CA ILE A 295 -11.10 -43.22 -8.79
C ILE A 295 -10.00 -44.11 -8.20
N CYS A 296 -10.17 -44.61 -6.97
CA CYS A 296 -9.20 -45.51 -6.35
C CYS A 296 -8.93 -46.78 -7.17
N ARG A 297 -9.98 -47.37 -7.77
CA ARG A 297 -9.83 -48.54 -8.65
C ARG A 297 -9.05 -48.19 -9.90
N ARG A 298 -9.33 -47.05 -10.53
CA ARG A 298 -8.67 -46.60 -11.76
C ARG A 298 -7.21 -46.19 -11.55
N THR A 299 -6.89 -45.56 -10.42
CA THR A 299 -5.55 -45.03 -10.12
C THR A 299 -4.70 -45.98 -9.28
N GLY A 300 -5.18 -47.19 -8.98
CA GLY A 300 -4.49 -48.15 -8.11
C GLY A 300 -4.28 -47.67 -6.68
N THR A 301 -4.98 -46.62 -6.25
CA THR A 301 -4.80 -46.01 -4.93
C THR A 301 -5.52 -46.83 -3.86
N ALA A 302 -4.83 -47.15 -2.76
CA ALA A 302 -5.47 -47.83 -1.63
C ALA A 302 -6.59 -46.98 -1.01
N ARG A 303 -7.80 -47.57 -0.97
CA ARG A 303 -9.08 -46.96 -0.53
C ARG A 303 -9.02 -46.33 0.87
N GLY A 304 -8.27 -46.96 1.79
CA GLY A 304 -8.20 -46.57 3.20
C GLY A 304 -9.52 -46.80 3.95
N ILE A 305 -9.54 -46.47 5.25
CA ILE A 305 -10.71 -46.64 6.16
C ILE A 305 -11.54 -45.34 6.17
N GLY A 306 -11.85 -44.76 5.01
CA GLY A 306 -12.62 -43.50 4.87
C GLY A 306 -11.86 -42.20 5.19
N ARG A 307 -10.75 -42.23 5.93
CA ARG A 307 -9.95 -41.02 6.23
C ARG A 307 -9.36 -40.36 4.98
N ARG A 308 -8.90 -41.15 4.00
CA ARG A 308 -8.35 -40.63 2.73
C ARG A 308 -9.42 -39.95 1.87
N GLU A 309 -10.61 -40.53 1.85
CA GLU A 309 -11.80 -39.96 1.17
C GLU A 309 -12.15 -38.59 1.75
N ARG A 310 -12.19 -38.45 3.07
CA ARG A 310 -12.40 -37.16 3.75
C ARG A 310 -11.32 -36.13 3.43
N ILE A 311 -10.06 -36.55 3.33
CA ILE A 311 -8.97 -35.66 2.92
C ILE A 311 -9.12 -35.23 1.46
N ALA A 312 -9.48 -36.15 0.57
CA ALA A 312 -9.74 -35.82 -0.84
C ALA A 312 -10.92 -34.83 -0.98
N ARG A 313 -12.02 -35.05 -0.26
CA ARG A 313 -13.16 -34.12 -0.19
C ARG A 313 -12.75 -32.73 0.29
N SER A 314 -12.01 -32.65 1.40
CA SER A 314 -11.57 -31.35 1.93
C SER A 314 -10.58 -30.63 1.01
N GLN A 315 -9.78 -31.36 0.23
CA GLN A 315 -8.91 -30.78 -0.79
C GLN A 315 -9.70 -30.24 -1.98
N LEU A 316 -10.66 -31.02 -2.49
CA LEU A 316 -11.56 -30.58 -3.56
C LEU A 316 -12.37 -29.37 -3.14
N PHE A 317 -12.91 -29.37 -1.91
CA PHE A 317 -13.64 -28.24 -1.35
C PHE A 317 -12.76 -26.99 -1.38
N ARG A 318 -11.57 -27.04 -0.79
CA ARG A 318 -10.63 -25.89 -0.77
C ARG A 318 -10.27 -25.39 -2.16
N ARG A 319 -10.07 -26.29 -3.13
CA ARG A 319 -9.76 -25.90 -4.52
C ARG A 319 -10.93 -25.19 -5.19
N LEU A 320 -12.16 -25.65 -4.95
CA LEU A 320 -13.36 -25.12 -5.61
C LEU A 320 -13.90 -23.86 -4.92
N SER A 321 -14.00 -23.88 -3.59
CA SER A 321 -14.56 -22.81 -2.78
C SER A 321 -13.57 -21.68 -2.50
N VAL A 322 -12.26 -21.99 -2.51
CA VAL A 322 -11.17 -21.09 -2.10
C VAL A 322 -11.38 -20.55 -0.68
N LEU A 323 -12.06 -21.35 0.15
CA LEU A 323 -12.23 -21.14 1.59
C LEU A 323 -11.15 -21.92 2.37
N PRO A 324 -10.92 -21.55 3.64
CA PRO A 324 -10.08 -22.32 4.55
C PRO A 324 -10.55 -23.76 4.72
N ALA A 325 -9.64 -24.62 5.21
CA ALA A 325 -9.99 -26.01 5.55
C ALA A 325 -11.00 -26.08 6.70
N GLU A 326 -10.94 -25.08 7.57
CA GLU A 326 -11.75 -24.89 8.78
C GLU A 326 -13.19 -24.55 8.43
N SER A 327 -13.44 -24.04 7.22
CA SER A 327 -14.78 -23.76 6.70
C SER A 327 -15.42 -24.97 6.02
N VAL A 328 -14.77 -26.15 6.06
CA VAL A 328 -15.35 -27.40 5.54
C VAL A 328 -16.48 -27.83 6.48
N PRO A 329 -17.72 -27.96 5.97
CA PRO A 329 -18.85 -28.48 6.74
C PRO A 329 -18.55 -29.83 7.43
N ASP A 330 -19.07 -30.04 8.63
CA ASP A 330 -18.79 -31.22 9.46
C ASP A 330 -19.18 -32.54 8.76
N ASP A 331 -20.25 -32.52 7.96
CA ASP A 331 -20.75 -33.61 7.12
C ASP A 331 -19.79 -34.00 5.98
N LEU A 332 -18.98 -33.06 5.50
CA LEU A 332 -17.87 -33.33 4.55
C LEU A 332 -16.58 -33.78 5.24
N GLY A 333 -16.62 -33.91 6.57
CA GLY A 333 -15.51 -34.40 7.37
C GLY A 333 -14.69 -33.30 8.02
N GLY A 334 -15.31 -32.17 8.38
CA GLY A 334 -14.75 -31.16 9.29
C GLY A 334 -14.30 -31.79 10.62
N LEU A 335 -13.00 -32.08 10.74
CA LEU A 335 -12.36 -32.28 12.03
C LEU A 335 -11.05 -31.51 11.97
N ASP A 336 -11.05 -30.33 12.57
CA ASP A 336 -9.89 -29.45 12.67
C ASP A 336 -8.86 -29.98 13.70
N SER A 337 -8.43 -31.23 13.55
CA SER A 337 -7.35 -31.78 14.37
C SER A 337 -6.00 -31.54 13.70
N ALA A 338 -4.98 -31.20 14.50
CA ALA A 338 -3.60 -31.09 14.04
C ALA A 338 -3.14 -32.35 13.29
N GLU A 339 -3.64 -33.50 13.73
CA GLU A 339 -3.38 -34.80 13.11
C GLU A 339 -4.01 -34.92 11.70
N PHE A 340 -5.25 -34.45 11.52
CA PHE A 340 -5.91 -34.40 10.21
C PHE A 340 -5.14 -33.48 9.25
N ARG A 341 -4.64 -32.33 9.75
CA ARG A 341 -3.82 -31.40 8.96
C ARG A 341 -2.49 -32.03 8.51
N ALA A 342 -1.75 -32.65 9.42
CA ALA A 342 -0.51 -33.36 9.10
C ALA A 342 -0.74 -34.48 8.07
N THR A 343 -1.83 -35.22 8.23
CA THR A 343 -2.20 -36.31 7.30
C THR A 343 -2.62 -35.79 5.94
N SER A 344 -3.35 -34.66 5.87
CA SER A 344 -3.71 -34.01 4.61
C SER A 344 -2.50 -33.54 3.83
N LEU A 345 -1.52 -32.91 4.49
CA LEU A 345 -0.28 -32.47 3.85
C LEU A 345 0.51 -33.66 3.30
N ARG A 346 0.61 -34.73 4.09
CA ARG A 346 1.26 -35.97 3.68
C ARG A 346 0.53 -36.64 2.51
N PHE A 347 -0.80 -36.59 2.47
CA PHE A 347 -1.59 -37.11 1.35
C PHE A 347 -1.32 -36.36 0.05
N THR A 348 -1.22 -35.02 0.09
CA THR A 348 -0.83 -34.23 -1.10
C THR A 348 0.58 -34.55 -1.55
N ALA A 349 1.54 -34.66 -0.61
CA ALA A 349 2.93 -34.94 -0.94
C ALA A 349 3.14 -36.35 -1.53
N LEU A 350 2.24 -37.29 -1.23
CA LEU A 350 2.28 -38.68 -1.70
C LEU A 350 1.21 -38.98 -2.77
N GLN A 351 0.55 -37.96 -3.33
CA GLN A 351 -0.39 -38.15 -4.42
C GLN A 351 0.37 -38.57 -5.68
N THR A 352 -0.12 -39.62 -6.35
CA THR A 352 0.40 -39.97 -7.67
C THR A 352 -0.13 -38.98 -8.72
N PRO A 353 0.60 -38.75 -9.83
CA PRO A 353 0.15 -37.85 -10.90
C PRO A 353 -1.24 -38.22 -11.44
N GLU A 354 -1.54 -39.52 -11.53
CA GLU A 354 -2.81 -40.05 -12.02
C GLU A 354 -3.98 -39.74 -11.07
N LEU A 355 -3.70 -39.73 -9.75
CA LEU A 355 -4.67 -39.34 -8.73
C LEU A 355 -4.89 -37.83 -8.71
N ALA A 356 -3.83 -37.03 -8.93
CA ALA A 356 -3.95 -35.59 -9.05
C ALA A 356 -4.79 -35.19 -10.28
N HIS A 357 -4.55 -35.83 -11.43
CA HIS A 357 -5.31 -35.59 -12.66
C HIS A 357 -6.76 -36.06 -12.57
N ALA A 358 -7.07 -37.07 -11.75
CA ALA A 358 -8.45 -37.50 -11.51
C ALA A 358 -9.31 -36.47 -10.74
N PHE A 359 -8.69 -35.42 -10.20
CA PHE A 359 -9.34 -34.31 -9.50
C PHE A 359 -9.35 -33.00 -10.30
N GLU A 360 -8.80 -32.98 -11.51
CA GLU A 360 -8.96 -31.91 -12.51
C GLU A 360 -10.25 -32.15 -13.31
#